data_AF-A0A2A2QM29-F1
#
_entry.id   AF-A0A2A2QM29-F1
#
_cell.length_a   1.000
_cell.length_b   1.000
_cell.length_c   1.000
_cell.angle_alpha   90.00
_cell.angle_beta   90.00
_cell.angle_gamma   90.00
#
_symmetry.space_group_name_H-M   'P 1'
#
loop_
_entity.id
_entity.type
_entity.pdbx_description
1 polymer ?
#
loop_
_entity_poly.entity_id
_entity_poly.type
_entity_poly.pdbx_seq_one_letter_code
_entity_poly.pdbx_strand_id
1 'polypeptide(L)' 'MELCPCCRFKTLEKPGDDEIFPVCFWHDDAQTDAIADEVWGGPNDLLSPTEARGHYIKC' A
#
# COMPACT_ATOMS: atom_id res chain seq x y z
N MET A 1 12.42 -1.60 7.78
CA MET A 1 11.42 -2.63 7.42
C MET A 1 10.07 -1.97 7.54
N GLU A 2 9.56 -1.52 6.39
CA GLU A 2 8.27 -0.86 6.27
C GLU A 2 7.15 -1.91 6.20
N LEU A 3 5.99 -1.56 6.73
CA LEU A 3 4.77 -2.37 6.62
C LEU A 3 4.01 -1.94 5.37
N CYS A 4 3.28 -2.86 4.73
CA CYS A 4 2.42 -2.49 3.61
C CYS A 4 1.47 -1.35 4.03
N PRO A 5 1.41 -0.23 3.29
CA PRO A 5 0.58 0.91 3.67
C PRO A 5 -0.92 0.60 3.63
N CYS A 6 -1.34 -0.39 2.83
CA CYS A 6 -2.72 -0.88 2.76
C CYS A 6 -3.09 -1.84 3.91
N CYS A 7 -2.39 -2.97 4.07
CA CYS A 7 -2.83 -4.03 5.00
C CYS A 7 -1.99 -4.15 6.29
N ARG A 8 -0.91 -3.37 6.42
CA ARG A 8 0.06 -3.41 7.54
C ARG A 8 0.75 -4.75 7.77
N PHE A 9 0.60 -5.71 6.87
CA PHE A 9 1.42 -6.91 6.88
C PHE A 9 2.81 -6.62 6.33
N LYS A 10 3.80 -7.31 6.92
CA LYS A 10 5.18 -7.27 6.47
C LYS A 10 5.42 -8.44 5.53
N THR A 11 5.29 -8.18 4.24
CA THR A 11 5.20 -9.24 3.23
C THR A 11 6.25 -9.16 2.14
N LEU A 12 7.02 -8.06 2.06
CA LEU A 12 8.17 -7.95 1.16
C LEU A 12 9.48 -8.10 1.94
N GLU A 13 10.45 -8.78 1.34
CA GLU A 13 11.81 -8.89 1.89
C GLU A 13 12.54 -7.54 1.82
N LYS A 14 12.25 -6.74 0.79
CA LYS A 14 12.79 -5.40 0.57
C LYS A 14 11.67 -4.43 0.15
N PRO A 15 11.31 -3.45 0.98
CA PRO A 15 10.41 -2.38 0.57
C PRO A 15 11.11 -1.38 -0.37
N GLY A 16 10.34 -0.76 -1.25
CA GLY A 16 10.76 0.28 -2.19
C GLY A 16 11.33 -0.22 -3.52
N ASP A 17 11.13 -1.49 -3.88
CA ASP A 17 11.62 -2.11 -5.12
C ASP A 17 10.52 -2.22 -6.22
N ASP A 18 9.47 -1.40 -6.14
CA ASP A 18 8.37 -1.33 -7.13
C ASP A 18 7.54 -2.63 -7.23
N GLU A 19 7.49 -3.41 -6.15
CA GLU A 19 6.82 -4.73 -6.10
C GLU A 19 5.35 -4.65 -5.66
N ILE A 20 4.56 -5.70 -5.95
CA ILE A 20 3.16 -5.82 -5.50
C ILE A 20 3.10 -6.71 -4.25
N PHE A 21 2.52 -6.19 -3.17
CA PHE A 21 2.28 -6.91 -1.93
C PHE A 21 1.29 -8.08 -2.15
N PRO A 22 1.67 -9.34 -1.90
CA PRO A 22 0.86 -10.51 -2.30
C PRO A 22 -0.42 -10.72 -1.46
N VAL A 23 -0.56 -10.03 -0.33
CA VAL A 23 -1.71 -10.18 0.57
C VAL A 23 -2.88 -9.27 0.18
N CYS A 24 -2.58 -8.03 -0.20
CA CYS A 24 -3.59 -7.01 -0.49
C CYS A 24 -3.51 -6.44 -1.90
N PHE A 25 -2.54 -6.91 -2.69
CA PHE A 25 -2.28 -6.47 -4.06
C PHE A 25 -1.95 -4.98 -4.20
N TRP A 26 -1.55 -4.32 -3.11
CA TRP A 26 -1.03 -2.96 -3.13
C TRP A 26 0.35 -2.91 -3.78
N HIS A 27 0.60 -1.92 -4.61
CA HIS A 27 1.89 -1.67 -5.24
C HIS A 27 2.76 -0.78 -4.35
N ASP A 28 3.99 -1.22 -4.11
CA ASP A 28 4.99 -0.53 -3.32
C ASP A 28 5.68 0.57 -4.14
N ASP A 29 5.00 1.72 -4.21
CA ASP A 29 5.47 2.96 -4.84
C ASP A 29 6.27 3.85 -3.87
N ALA A 30 6.70 3.31 -2.72
CA ALA A 30 7.33 4.03 -1.62
C ALA A 30 6.45 5.11 -0.95
N GLN A 31 5.13 5.07 -1.13
CA GLN A 31 4.21 5.93 -0.38
C GLN A 31 4.19 5.56 1.11
N THR A 32 4.36 6.56 1.98
CA THR A 32 4.46 6.37 3.44
C THR A 32 3.23 6.90 4.16
N ASP A 33 3.17 6.67 5.48
CA ASP A 33 2.09 7.21 6.31
C ASP A 33 2.02 8.74 6.36
N ALA A 34 3.14 9.43 6.13
CA ALA A 34 3.16 10.89 6.12
C ALA A 34 2.35 11.49 4.96
N ILE A 35 2.11 10.71 3.90
CA ILE A 35 1.44 11.11 2.66
C ILE A 35 0.33 10.11 2.32
N ALA A 36 -0.25 9.46 3.32
CA ALA A 36 -1.21 8.38 3.14
C ALA A 36 -2.59 8.79 2.60
N ASP A 37 -2.88 10.08 2.54
CA ASP A 37 -4.13 10.61 1.98
C ASP A 37 -3.96 11.06 0.52
N GLU A 38 -2.75 10.97 -0.03
CA GLU A 38 -2.48 11.28 -1.43
C GLU A 38 -2.85 10.09 -2.33
N VAL A 39 -3.32 10.39 -3.54
CA VAL A 39 -3.60 9.40 -4.58
C VAL A 39 -2.50 9.51 -5.64
N TRP A 40 -1.69 8.48 -5.76
CA TRP A 40 -0.55 8.45 -6.70
C TRP A 40 -0.91 7.75 -8.02
N GLY A 41 -2.01 7.01 -8.08
CA GLY A 41 -2.46 6.35 -9.31
C GLY A 41 -1.76 5.03 -9.57
N GLY A 42 -1.52 4.75 -10.85
CA GLY A 42 -0.79 3.54 -11.27
C GLY A 42 -1.53 2.25 -10.92
N PRO A 43 -0.82 1.18 -10.52
CA PRO A 43 -1.44 -0.07 -10.08
C PRO A 43 -2.34 0.06 -8.83
N ASN A 44 -2.16 1.12 -8.03
CA ASN A 44 -3.00 1.43 -6.87
C ASN A 44 -4.31 2.15 -7.25
N ASP A 45 -4.52 2.43 -8.54
CA ASP A 45 -5.71 3.09 -9.08
C ASP A 45 -5.99 4.43 -8.37
N LEU A 46 -7.26 4.85 -8.25
CA LEU A 46 -7.66 6.10 -7.60
C LEU A 46 -7.72 6.02 -6.07
N LEU A 47 -6.99 5.10 -5.43
CA LEU A 47 -7.02 4.90 -3.99
C LEU A 47 -5.80 5.51 -3.31
N SER A 48 -6.05 6.19 -2.19
CA SER A 48 -5.02 6.51 -1.21
C SER A 48 -4.79 5.34 -0.24
N PRO A 49 -3.62 5.22 0.42
CA PRO A 49 -3.41 4.26 1.50
C PRO A 49 -4.47 4.30 2.61
N THR A 50 -4.96 5.49 2.97
CA THR A 50 -6.03 5.65 3.97
C THR A 50 -7.33 5.00 3.50
N GLU A 51 -7.74 5.20 2.25
CA GLU A 51 -8.93 4.55 1.69
C GLU A 51 -8.74 3.03 1.54
N ALA A 52 -7.56 2.61 1.07
CA ALA A 52 -7.21 1.20 0.89
C ALA A 52 -7.27 0.42 2.21
N ARG A 53 -6.79 1.01 3.32
CA ARG A 53 -6.96 0.45 4.67
C ARG A 53 -8.43 0.20 5.00
N GLY A 54 -9.29 1.18 4.70
CA GLY A 54 -10.74 1.07 4.91
C GLY A 54 -11.40 0.00 4.05
N HIS A 55 -10.92 -0.22 2.83
CA HIS A 55 -11.41 -1.27 1.94
C HIS A 55 -10.95 -2.66 2.40
N TYR A 56 -9.68 -2.80 2.77
CA TYR A 56 -9.11 -4.07 3.21
C TYR A 56 -9.80 -4.63 4.48
N ILE A 57 -10.17 -3.77 5.44
CA ILE A 57 -10.85 -4.18 6.68
C ILE A 57 -12.31 -4.61 6.44
N LYS A 58 -12.92 -4.21 5.32
CA LYS A 58 -14.30 -4.57 4.97
C LYS A 58 -14.42 -5.92 4.24
N CYS A 59 -13.30 -6.53 3.86
CA CYS A 59 -13.23 -7.80 3.16
C CYS A 59 -13.16 -9.01 4.11
#